data_AF-A0A7D8UK72-F1
#
_entry.id   AF-A0A7D8UK72-F1
#
_cell.length_a   1.000
_cell.length_b   1.000
_cell.length_c   1.000
_cell.angle_alpha   90.00
_cell.angle_beta   90.00
_cell.angle_gamma   90.00
#
_symmetry.space_group_name_H-M   'P 1'
#
loop_
_entity.id
_entity.type
_entity.pdbx_description
1 polymer ?
#
loop_
_entity_poly.entity_id
_entity_poly.type
_entity_poly.pdbx_seq_one_letter_code
_entity_poly.pdbx_strand_id
1 'polypeptide(L)'
;MKTADSYRGLVIFAASFSAVVGIPLTIGAYRGTGSVFATLLSTAPWLVWVAIIGAVVAAARRIGSTPHCAACGYEKFESERSPARCPECGADWSSPEGVVLGRRRMNRPLLFASITVGLLGCLVVASSFVSLARIAPRVPAGALVRVIERGNAADAHEAWLELSTRQLSDAHAARLAAAVLDKRNAGEYPPIGTLDWLERAVASGALGPDVGRHYAETSGSVEIEAPDRVRAGEPFSVGTRIRGATTGATHPPLVFLAGFRLGDEPEPRGRQRVPVHPAIGEQMLRHFVPDVQVVIDRPGTHTIRLEYWLVMGHPHPRPIAWNEDGTPELGEFVFWHDRYVIEHRIEVIEPAPP
;
A
#
# COMPACT_ATOMS: atom_id res chain seq x y z
N MET A 1 -48.59 -29.84 10.72
CA MET A 1 -47.24 -30.35 10.37
C MET A 1 -46.38 -29.39 9.52
N LYS A 2 -46.71 -28.09 9.40
CA LYS A 2 -45.98 -27.12 8.54
C LYS A 2 -44.75 -26.46 9.18
N THR A 3 -44.53 -26.61 10.49
CA THR A 3 -43.54 -25.81 11.22
C THR A 3 -42.11 -26.34 11.09
N ALA A 4 -41.89 -27.66 11.04
CA ALA A 4 -40.53 -28.22 10.92
C ALA A 4 -39.89 -27.93 9.55
N ASP A 5 -40.66 -27.96 8.47
CA ASP A 5 -40.17 -27.65 7.12
C ASP A 5 -39.95 -26.15 6.90
N SER A 6 -40.72 -25.29 7.57
CA SER A 6 -40.54 -23.83 7.49
C SER A 6 -39.20 -23.37 8.06
N TYR A 7 -38.73 -23.98 9.16
CA TYR A 7 -37.40 -23.67 9.70
C TYR A 7 -36.26 -24.23 8.85
N ARG A 8 -36.45 -25.40 8.23
CA ARG A 8 -35.47 -25.94 7.27
C ARG A 8 -35.32 -25.02 6.06
N GLY A 9 -36.43 -24.52 5.51
CA GLY A 9 -36.42 -23.55 4.41
C GLY A 9 -35.67 -22.27 4.75
N LEU A 10 -35.90 -21.70 5.94
CA LEU A 10 -35.19 -20.50 6.40
C LEU A 10 -33.68 -20.73 6.57
N VAL A 11 -33.28 -21.86 7.17
CA VAL A 11 -31.86 -22.19 7.37
C VAL A 11 -31.15 -22.44 6.04
N ILE A 12 -31.79 -23.17 5.12
CA ILE A 12 -31.23 -23.41 3.78
C ILE A 12 -31.12 -22.09 3.02
N PHE A 13 -32.17 -21.27 3.01
CA PHE A 13 -32.16 -19.97 2.33
C PHE A 13 -31.05 -19.06 2.88
N ALA A 14 -30.89 -18.97 4.20
CA ALA A 14 -29.88 -18.12 4.79
C ALA A 14 -28.44 -18.63 4.58
N ALA A 15 -28.25 -19.96 4.57
CA ALA A 15 -26.96 -20.57 4.23
C ALA A 15 -26.60 -20.34 2.75
N SER A 16 -27.57 -20.52 1.84
CA SER A 16 -27.41 -20.27 0.41
C SER A 16 -27.14 -18.80 0.11
N PHE A 17 -27.87 -17.88 0.75
CA PHE A 17 -27.67 -16.43 0.58
C PHE A 17 -26.28 -15.99 1.07
N SER A 18 -25.81 -16.53 2.21
CA SER A 18 -24.45 -16.27 2.71
C SER A 18 -23.36 -16.76 1.76
N ALA A 19 -23.52 -17.97 1.21
CA ALA A 19 -22.55 -18.54 0.28
C ALA A 19 -22.50 -17.81 -1.07
N VAL A 20 -23.65 -17.35 -1.58
CA VAL A 20 -23.75 -16.72 -2.90
C VAL A 20 -23.42 -15.23 -2.88
N VAL A 21 -23.74 -14.53 -1.79
CA VAL A 21 -23.60 -13.06 -1.74
C VAL A 21 -22.45 -12.64 -0.82
N GLY A 22 -22.34 -13.25 0.37
CA GLY A 22 -21.35 -12.85 1.36
C GLY A 22 -19.91 -13.16 0.94
N ILE A 23 -19.64 -14.38 0.47
CA ILE A 23 -18.29 -14.81 0.10
C ILE A 23 -17.75 -14.01 -1.10
N PRO A 24 -18.50 -13.83 -2.21
CA PRO A 24 -17.99 -13.06 -3.35
C PRO A 24 -17.79 -11.57 -3.05
N LEU A 25 -18.66 -10.94 -2.24
CA LEU A 25 -18.48 -9.54 -1.81
C LEU A 25 -17.22 -9.38 -0.95
N THR A 26 -16.94 -10.34 -0.07
CA THR A 26 -15.75 -10.33 0.77
C THR A 26 -14.47 -10.47 -0.07
N ILE A 27 -14.46 -11.40 -1.02
CA ILE A 27 -13.32 -11.61 -1.93
C ILE A 27 -13.12 -10.40 -2.86
N GLY A 28 -14.22 -9.80 -3.35
CA GLY A 28 -14.20 -8.59 -4.15
C GLY A 28 -13.65 -7.39 -3.39
N ALA A 29 -14.09 -7.18 -2.14
CA ALA A 29 -13.58 -6.12 -1.28
C ALA A 29 -12.08 -6.30 -0.98
N TYR A 30 -11.63 -7.53 -0.71
CA TYR A 30 -10.22 -7.83 -0.48
C TYR A 30 -9.36 -7.53 -1.72
N ARG A 31 -9.78 -7.99 -2.89
CA ARG A 31 -9.04 -7.77 -4.15
C ARG A 31 -9.05 -6.30 -4.61
N GLY A 32 -10.12 -5.56 -4.35
CA GLY A 32 -10.25 -4.17 -4.79
C GLY A 32 -9.52 -3.17 -3.89
N THR A 33 -9.41 -3.43 -2.59
CA THR A 33 -8.85 -2.47 -1.63
C THR A 33 -7.48 -2.86 -1.09
N GLY A 34 -7.11 -4.15 -1.12
CA GLY A 34 -5.90 -4.65 -0.46
C GLY A 34 -5.92 -4.52 1.07
N SER A 35 -7.04 -4.07 1.66
CA SER A 35 -7.15 -3.82 3.09
C SER A 35 -7.87 -4.97 3.80
N VAL A 36 -7.14 -5.64 4.70
CA VAL A 36 -7.72 -6.63 5.64
C VAL A 36 -8.84 -6.00 6.46
N PHE A 37 -8.69 -4.72 6.81
CA PHE A 37 -9.68 -3.98 7.59
C PHE A 37 -11.00 -3.78 6.82
N ALA A 38 -10.93 -3.36 5.56
CA ALA A 38 -12.11 -3.24 4.69
C ALA A 38 -12.84 -4.59 4.50
N THR A 39 -12.07 -5.68 4.47
CA THR A 39 -12.59 -7.04 4.38
C THR A 39 -13.29 -7.48 5.67
N LEU A 40 -12.73 -7.14 6.84
CA LEU A 40 -13.35 -7.40 8.14
C LEU A 40 -14.64 -6.57 8.33
N LEU A 41 -14.64 -5.31 7.93
CA LEU A 41 -15.82 -4.46 8.03
C LEU A 41 -16.97 -4.93 7.14
N SER A 42 -16.67 -5.38 5.91
CA SER A 42 -17.69 -5.90 4.99
C SER A 42 -18.28 -7.25 5.42
N THR A 43 -17.52 -8.05 6.17
CA THR A 43 -17.97 -9.35 6.71
C THR A 43 -18.70 -9.24 8.03
N ALA A 44 -18.51 -8.16 8.78
CA ALA A 44 -19.07 -8.04 10.12
C ALA A 44 -20.62 -8.09 10.17
N PRO A 45 -21.38 -7.47 9.24
CA PRO A 45 -22.83 -7.63 9.19
C PRO A 45 -23.27 -9.09 9.01
N TRP A 46 -22.50 -9.89 8.24
CA TRP A 46 -22.76 -11.31 8.05
C TRP A 46 -22.57 -12.11 9.33
N LEU A 47 -21.53 -11.82 10.11
CA LEU A 47 -21.30 -12.46 11.40
C LEU A 47 -22.46 -12.21 12.37
N VAL A 48 -22.98 -10.97 12.40
CA VAL A 48 -24.16 -10.62 13.21
C VAL A 48 -25.40 -11.37 12.72
N TRP A 49 -25.61 -11.47 11.41
CA TRP A 49 -26.76 -12.18 10.85
C TRP A 49 -26.70 -13.69 11.14
N VAL A 50 -25.54 -14.33 10.97
CA VAL A 50 -25.32 -15.74 11.30
C VAL A 50 -25.53 -16.01 12.80
N ALA A 51 -25.08 -15.09 13.66
CA ALA A 51 -25.35 -15.15 15.09
C ALA A 51 -26.85 -15.12 15.41
N ILE A 52 -27.62 -14.23 14.77
CA ILE A 52 -29.06 -14.14 14.97
C ILE A 52 -29.75 -15.45 14.55
N ILE A 53 -29.44 -15.99 13.37
CA ILE A 53 -30.01 -17.27 12.92
C ILE A 53 -29.65 -18.38 13.91
N GLY A 54 -28.37 -18.49 14.28
CA GLY A 54 -27.90 -19.55 15.16
C GLY A 54 -28.58 -19.50 16.52
N ALA A 55 -28.81 -18.31 17.07
CA ALA A 55 -29.57 -18.10 18.30
C ALA A 55 -31.05 -18.51 18.14
N VAL A 56 -31.70 -18.13 17.02
CA VAL A 56 -33.08 -18.53 16.72
C VAL A 56 -33.19 -20.05 16.60
N VAL A 57 -32.29 -20.70 15.86
CA VAL A 57 -32.25 -22.15 15.70
C VAL A 57 -31.97 -22.86 17.03
N ALA A 58 -31.02 -22.36 17.83
CA ALA A 58 -30.72 -22.89 19.15
C ALA A 58 -31.91 -22.80 20.10
N ALA A 59 -32.69 -21.74 20.01
CA ALA A 59 -33.88 -21.51 20.81
C ALA A 59 -35.12 -22.27 20.28
N ALA A 60 -35.22 -22.53 18.98
CA ALA A 60 -36.39 -23.16 18.36
C ALA A 60 -36.33 -24.70 18.33
N ARG A 61 -35.18 -25.31 18.62
CA ARG A 61 -35.01 -26.77 18.53
C ARG A 61 -35.90 -27.51 19.55
N ARG A 62 -36.73 -28.42 19.04
CA ARG A 62 -37.51 -29.39 19.82
C ARG A 62 -36.88 -30.77 19.65
N ILE A 63 -36.85 -31.55 20.74
CA ILE A 63 -36.31 -32.92 20.75
C ILE A 63 -37.37 -33.83 21.36
N GLY A 64 -37.56 -35.00 20.74
CA GLY A 64 -38.56 -36.00 21.14
C GLY A 64 -39.79 -36.01 20.24
N SER A 65 -40.62 -37.03 20.42
CA SER A 65 -41.87 -37.27 19.67
C SER A 65 -43.14 -37.08 20.51
N THR A 66 -43.01 -36.74 21.79
CA THR A 66 -44.14 -36.52 22.68
C THR A 66 -44.92 -35.27 22.26
N PRO A 67 -46.27 -35.28 22.25
CA PRO A 67 -47.06 -34.12 21.91
C PRO A 67 -47.05 -33.10 23.06
N HIS A 68 -46.81 -31.84 22.75
CA HIS A 68 -46.83 -30.71 23.69
C HIS A 68 -47.76 -29.60 23.17
N CYS A 69 -48.34 -28.81 24.06
CA CYS A 69 -49.07 -27.60 23.70
C CYS A 69 -48.13 -26.62 22.98
N ALA A 70 -48.56 -26.07 21.84
CA ALA A 70 -47.77 -25.12 21.07
C ALA A 70 -47.53 -23.79 21.78
N ALA A 71 -48.50 -23.36 22.59
CA ALA A 71 -48.46 -22.09 23.30
C ALA A 71 -47.55 -22.13 24.54
N CYS A 72 -47.81 -23.05 25.48
CA CYS A 72 -47.08 -23.10 26.76
C CYS A 72 -46.05 -24.24 26.88
N GLY A 73 -46.07 -25.23 25.98
CA GLY A 73 -45.16 -26.38 26.03
C GLY A 73 -45.57 -27.51 26.99
N TYR A 74 -46.74 -27.43 27.62
CA TYR A 74 -47.27 -28.50 28.48
C TYR A 74 -47.44 -29.82 27.72
N GLU A 75 -47.03 -30.94 28.31
CA GLU A 75 -47.09 -32.27 27.68
C GLU A 75 -48.53 -32.78 27.61
N LYS A 76 -48.96 -33.22 26.42
CA LYS A 76 -50.28 -33.80 26.20
C LYS A 76 -50.19 -35.31 26.43
N PHE A 77 -50.89 -35.81 27.44
CA PHE A 77 -51.03 -37.24 27.66
C PHE A 77 -51.91 -37.85 26.56
N GLU A 78 -51.49 -38.98 25.99
CA GLU A 78 -52.30 -39.80 25.08
C GLU A 78 -53.31 -40.58 25.92
N SER A 79 -54.48 -39.99 26.14
CA SER A 79 -55.63 -40.66 26.74
C SER A 79 -56.85 -40.42 25.86
N GLU A 80 -57.75 -41.40 25.72
CA GLU A 80 -59.00 -41.27 24.94
C GLU A 80 -59.90 -40.12 25.44
N ARG A 81 -59.63 -39.57 26.63
CA ARG A 81 -60.37 -38.45 27.24
C ARG A 81 -59.52 -37.20 27.46
N SER A 82 -58.50 -36.98 26.64
CA SER A 82 -57.70 -35.75 26.75
C SER A 82 -58.60 -34.52 26.47
N PRO A 83 -58.65 -33.53 27.38
CA PRO A 83 -59.55 -32.38 27.24
C PRO A 83 -59.27 -31.61 25.95
N ALA A 84 -60.29 -30.95 25.38
CA ALA A 84 -60.14 -30.18 24.15
C ALA A 84 -59.18 -28.97 24.31
N ARG A 85 -58.93 -28.51 25.54
CA ARG A 85 -58.07 -27.36 25.85
C ARG A 85 -56.93 -27.74 26.78
N CYS A 86 -55.82 -27.02 26.65
CA CYS A 86 -54.65 -27.15 27.51
C CYS A 86 -55.00 -26.74 28.95
N PRO A 87 -54.67 -27.57 29.96
CA PRO A 87 -54.99 -27.25 31.35
C PRO A 87 -54.18 -26.07 31.92
N GLU A 88 -53.02 -25.76 31.34
CA GLU A 88 -52.15 -24.67 31.83
C GLU A 88 -52.52 -23.29 31.27
N CYS A 89 -52.66 -23.19 29.94
CA CYS A 89 -52.84 -21.89 29.27
C CYS A 89 -54.20 -21.74 28.57
N GLY A 90 -55.06 -22.76 28.61
CA GLY A 90 -56.37 -22.73 27.96
C GLY A 90 -56.36 -22.84 26.43
N ALA A 91 -55.19 -22.97 25.79
CA ALA A 91 -55.07 -23.09 24.34
C ALA A 91 -55.78 -24.34 23.80
N ASP A 92 -56.47 -24.22 22.67
CA ASP A 92 -57.23 -25.30 22.05
C ASP A 92 -56.30 -26.35 21.41
N TRP A 93 -56.34 -27.59 21.90
CA TRP A 93 -55.57 -28.71 21.36
C TRP A 93 -56.18 -29.30 20.08
N SER A 94 -57.44 -28.99 19.78
CA SER A 94 -58.11 -29.43 18.55
C SER A 94 -57.70 -28.61 17.33
N SER A 95 -57.12 -27.42 17.54
CA SER A 95 -56.54 -26.62 16.47
C SER A 95 -55.35 -27.35 15.81
N PRO A 96 -55.22 -27.32 14.47
CA PRO A 96 -54.06 -27.87 13.76
C PRO A 96 -52.70 -27.32 14.20
N GLU A 97 -52.69 -26.17 14.87
CA GLU A 97 -51.50 -25.50 15.41
C GLU A 97 -51.39 -25.62 16.95
N GLY A 98 -52.38 -26.20 17.62
CA GLY A 98 -52.46 -26.29 19.08
C GLY A 98 -51.50 -27.29 19.72
N VAL A 99 -51.02 -28.27 18.93
CA VAL A 99 -50.11 -29.33 19.37
C VAL A 99 -48.87 -29.38 18.50
N VAL A 100 -47.71 -29.50 19.13
CA VAL A 100 -46.38 -29.62 18.51
C VAL A 100 -45.63 -30.80 19.11
N LEU A 101 -44.80 -31.47 18.31
CA LEU A 101 -44.02 -32.62 18.78
C LEU A 101 -42.68 -32.18 19.41
N GLY A 102 -42.32 -32.84 20.50
CA GLY A 102 -41.06 -32.69 21.20
C GLY A 102 -41.00 -31.51 22.17
N ARG A 103 -40.18 -31.69 23.22
CA ARG A 103 -39.90 -30.65 24.21
C ARG A 103 -38.90 -29.65 23.65
N ARG A 104 -39.14 -28.36 23.89
CA ARG A 104 -38.19 -27.31 23.57
C ARG A 104 -36.91 -27.54 24.38
N ARG A 105 -35.80 -27.86 23.69
CA ARG A 105 -34.49 -28.00 24.33
C ARG A 105 -33.57 -26.96 23.74
N MET A 106 -33.31 -25.93 24.52
CA MET A 106 -32.34 -24.91 24.13
C MET A 106 -30.95 -25.53 24.05
N ASN A 107 -30.34 -25.50 22.88
CA ASN A 107 -28.97 -25.95 22.70
C ASN A 107 -28.02 -24.87 23.23
N ARG A 108 -27.79 -24.87 24.55
CA ARG A 108 -26.97 -23.85 25.25
C ARG A 108 -25.60 -23.63 24.57
N PRO A 109 -24.82 -24.67 24.20
CA PRO A 109 -23.58 -24.49 23.46
C PRO A 109 -23.74 -23.69 22.15
N LEU A 110 -24.75 -24.01 21.35
CA LEU A 110 -24.99 -23.29 20.09
C LEU A 110 -25.40 -21.84 20.34
N LEU A 111 -26.25 -21.59 21.34
CA LEU A 111 -26.63 -20.23 21.72
C LEU A 111 -25.40 -19.40 22.14
N PHE A 112 -24.51 -19.95 22.97
CA PHE A 112 -23.28 -19.27 23.36
C PHE A 112 -22.37 -19.00 22.17
N ALA A 113 -22.18 -19.98 21.29
CA ALA A 113 -21.40 -19.80 20.07
C ALA A 113 -21.96 -18.65 19.21
N SER A 114 -23.28 -18.61 19.02
CA SER A 114 -23.95 -17.53 18.30
C SER A 114 -23.75 -16.16 18.95
N ILE A 115 -23.93 -16.06 20.26
CA ILE A 115 -23.70 -14.80 20.99
C ILE A 115 -22.25 -14.33 20.83
N THR A 116 -21.28 -15.23 20.99
CA THR A 116 -19.85 -14.90 20.83
C THR A 116 -19.54 -14.39 19.43
N VAL A 117 -20.04 -15.07 18.38
CA VAL A 117 -19.85 -14.63 16.98
C VAL A 117 -20.51 -13.27 16.74
N GLY A 118 -21.70 -13.04 17.28
CA GLY A 118 -22.41 -11.76 17.16
C GLY A 118 -21.65 -10.62 17.85
N LEU A 119 -21.14 -10.85 19.07
CA LEU A 119 -20.33 -9.88 19.79
C LEU A 119 -19.02 -9.56 19.04
N LEU A 120 -18.36 -10.56 18.46
CA LEU A 120 -17.17 -10.35 17.65
C LEU A 120 -17.47 -9.51 16.40
N GLY A 121 -18.58 -9.79 15.70
CA GLY A 121 -19.05 -8.98 14.58
C GLY A 121 -19.33 -7.53 14.99
N CYS A 122 -20.05 -7.33 16.10
CA CYS A 122 -20.31 -5.99 16.64
C CYS A 122 -19.02 -5.26 17.03
N LEU A 123 -18.02 -5.96 17.60
CA LEU A 123 -16.74 -5.37 17.96
C LEU A 123 -15.96 -4.89 16.73
N VAL A 124 -15.95 -5.68 15.65
CA VAL A 124 -15.34 -5.28 14.37
C VAL A 124 -16.04 -4.03 13.81
N VAL A 125 -17.38 -4.02 13.75
CA VAL A 125 -18.13 -2.82 13.33
C VAL A 125 -17.83 -1.62 14.22
N ALA A 126 -17.86 -1.80 15.54
CA ALA A 126 -17.57 -0.75 16.50
C ALA A 126 -16.15 -0.19 16.35
N SER A 127 -15.16 -1.06 16.09
CA SER A 127 -13.77 -0.63 15.84
C SER A 127 -13.65 0.24 14.59
N SER A 128 -14.49 0.04 13.57
CA SER A 128 -14.52 0.92 12.39
C SER A 128 -15.12 2.29 12.65
N PHE A 129 -15.95 2.42 13.69
CA PHE A 129 -16.40 3.74 14.17
C PHE A 129 -15.34 4.43 15.05
N VAL A 130 -14.36 3.70 15.56
CA VAL A 130 -13.15 4.25 16.18
C VAL A 130 -12.17 4.58 15.05
N SER A 131 -12.47 5.64 14.30
CA SER A 131 -11.56 6.18 13.30
C SER A 131 -10.20 6.51 13.95
N LEU A 132 -9.11 6.20 13.23
CA LEU A 132 -7.77 6.59 13.63
C LEU A 132 -7.73 8.10 13.94
N ALA A 133 -8.47 8.94 13.23
CA ALA A 133 -8.58 10.37 13.50
C ALA A 133 -8.99 10.72 14.95
N ARG A 134 -9.84 9.90 15.59
CA ARG A 134 -10.31 10.17 16.97
C ARG A 134 -9.30 9.78 18.04
N ILE A 135 -8.48 8.76 17.74
CA ILE A 135 -7.50 8.23 18.68
C ILE A 135 -6.09 8.74 18.41
N ALA A 136 -5.79 9.17 17.18
CA ALA A 136 -4.46 9.58 16.74
C ALA A 136 -3.83 10.63 17.67
N PRO A 137 -4.56 11.66 18.16
CA PRO A 137 -4.02 12.62 19.13
C PRO A 137 -3.47 11.99 20.43
N ARG A 138 -3.93 10.79 20.79
CA ARG A 138 -3.50 10.03 21.98
C ARG A 138 -2.50 8.93 21.66
N VAL A 139 -2.31 8.59 20.39
CA VAL A 139 -1.37 7.56 19.94
C VAL A 139 0.05 8.15 19.92
N PRO A 140 1.08 7.52 20.50
CA PRO A 140 2.46 8.01 20.44
C PRO A 140 2.99 8.13 19.00
N ALA A 141 3.85 9.10 18.73
CA ALA A 141 4.38 9.36 17.38
C ALA A 141 5.01 8.11 16.73
N GLY A 142 5.81 7.34 17.47
CA GLY A 142 6.42 6.12 16.94
C GLY A 142 5.41 5.04 16.51
N ALA A 143 4.21 5.01 17.09
CA ALA A 143 3.15 4.11 16.64
C ALA A 143 2.48 4.62 15.36
N LEU A 144 2.26 5.94 15.22
CA LEU A 144 1.78 6.53 13.98
C LEU A 144 2.78 6.34 12.83
N VAL A 145 4.09 6.46 13.09
CA VAL A 145 5.13 6.19 12.08
C VAL A 145 5.05 4.74 11.59
N ARG A 146 4.84 3.76 12.50
CA ARG A 146 4.63 2.36 12.11
C ARG A 146 3.36 2.14 11.28
N VAL A 147 2.31 2.93 11.52
CA VAL A 147 1.09 2.89 10.69
C VAL A 147 1.42 3.37 9.28
N ILE A 148 2.23 4.42 9.12
CA ILE A 148 2.68 4.88 7.80
C ILE A 148 3.60 3.84 7.15
N GLU A 149 4.54 3.24 7.89
CA GLU A 149 5.44 2.19 7.37
C GLU A 149 4.67 1.00 6.77
N ARG A 150 3.67 0.48 7.50
CA ARG A 150 3.00 -0.78 7.16
C ARG A 150 1.65 -0.62 6.46
N GLY A 151 1.01 0.54 6.63
CA GLY A 151 -0.32 0.81 6.11
C GLY A 151 -0.30 1.09 4.61
N ASN A 152 -1.44 0.89 3.96
CA ASN A 152 -1.67 1.45 2.62
C ASN A 152 -1.88 2.99 2.72
N ALA A 153 -1.95 3.67 1.58
CA ALA A 153 -2.12 5.12 1.52
C ALA A 153 -3.35 5.64 2.29
N ALA A 154 -4.46 4.88 2.28
CA ALA A 154 -5.69 5.28 2.95
C ALA A 154 -5.59 5.17 4.48
N ASP A 155 -5.10 4.03 4.98
CA ASP A 155 -4.93 3.80 6.42
C ASP A 155 -3.87 4.73 7.02
N ALA A 156 -2.83 5.06 6.24
CA ALA A 156 -1.75 5.95 6.65
C ALA A 156 -2.10 7.44 6.58
N HIS A 157 -3.20 7.84 5.93
CA HIS A 157 -3.57 9.25 5.76
C HIS A 157 -3.88 9.94 7.09
N GLU A 158 -4.70 9.34 7.94
CA GLU A 158 -5.04 9.91 9.26
C GLU A 158 -3.83 9.94 10.20
N ALA A 159 -2.95 8.93 10.11
CA ALA A 159 -1.70 8.91 10.84
C ALA A 159 -0.78 10.05 10.40
N TRP A 160 -0.73 10.32 9.10
CA TRP A 160 0.03 11.41 8.51
C TRP A 160 -0.51 12.78 8.90
N LEU A 161 -1.83 13.00 8.81
CA LEU A 161 -2.45 14.26 9.24
C LEU A 161 -2.07 14.60 10.68
N GLU A 162 -2.21 13.64 11.59
CA GLU A 162 -1.79 13.85 12.98
C GLU A 162 -0.27 14.05 13.11
N LEU A 163 0.57 13.21 12.50
CA LEU A 163 2.03 13.34 12.59
C LEU A 163 2.54 14.68 12.04
N SER A 164 1.92 15.21 10.99
CA SER A 164 2.29 16.49 10.38
C SER A 164 2.09 17.69 11.30
N THR A 165 1.25 17.55 12.34
CA THR A 165 1.03 18.59 13.36
C THR A 165 2.00 18.48 14.55
N ARG A 166 2.80 17.41 14.62
CA ARG A 166 3.68 17.13 15.75
C ARG A 166 5.12 17.50 15.46
N GLN A 167 5.83 17.90 16.50
CA GLN A 167 7.28 17.91 16.47
C GLN A 167 7.79 16.46 16.62
N LEU A 168 8.49 15.97 15.61
CA LEU A 168 9.11 14.65 15.64
C LEU A 168 10.52 14.76 16.22
N SER A 169 10.93 13.75 16.98
CA SER A 169 12.36 13.59 17.29
C SER A 169 13.11 13.16 16.04
N ASP A 170 14.41 13.46 15.96
CA ASP A 170 15.27 13.13 14.81
C ASP A 170 15.19 11.64 14.44
N ALA A 171 15.15 10.76 15.45
CA ALA A 171 15.01 9.31 15.26
C ALA A 171 13.65 8.91 14.63
N HIS A 172 12.55 9.60 14.97
CA HIS A 172 11.25 9.36 14.35
C HIS A 172 11.18 9.97 12.94
N ALA A 173 11.78 11.14 12.73
CA ALA A 173 11.83 11.80 11.43
C ALA A 173 12.65 10.96 10.43
N ALA A 174 13.84 10.49 10.82
CA ALA A 174 14.67 9.63 9.97
C ALA A 174 13.95 8.31 9.61
N ARG A 175 13.25 7.71 10.57
CA ARG A 175 12.47 6.49 10.32
C ARG A 175 11.27 6.72 9.39
N LEU A 176 10.55 7.82 9.59
CA LEU A 176 9.46 8.21 8.70
C LEU A 176 9.96 8.48 7.28
N ALA A 177 11.12 9.14 7.14
CA ALA A 177 11.75 9.36 5.85
C ALA A 177 12.11 8.06 5.14
N ALA A 178 12.74 7.11 5.84
CA ALA A 178 13.04 5.79 5.30
C ALA A 178 11.76 5.07 4.83
N ALA A 179 10.70 5.07 5.65
CA ALA A 179 9.42 4.45 5.31
C ALA A 179 8.78 5.02 4.03
N VAL A 180 8.89 6.34 3.84
CA VAL A 180 8.36 7.03 2.66
C VAL A 180 9.17 6.70 1.42
N LEU A 181 10.50 6.64 1.55
CA LEU A 181 11.41 6.24 0.47
C LEU A 181 11.20 4.78 0.07
N ASP A 182 11.06 3.87 1.04
CA ASP A 182 10.76 2.45 0.78
C ASP A 182 9.46 2.28 -0.01
N LYS A 183 8.39 2.99 0.38
CA LYS A 183 7.11 2.97 -0.34
C LYS A 183 7.24 3.50 -1.76
N ARG A 184 7.92 4.64 -1.93
CA ARG A 184 8.20 5.22 -3.25
C ARG A 184 8.95 4.22 -4.15
N ASN A 185 9.97 3.56 -3.63
CA ASN A 185 10.74 2.53 -4.35
C ASN A 185 9.90 1.31 -4.73
N ALA A 186 8.95 0.92 -3.87
CA ALA A 186 8.00 -0.14 -4.14
C ALA A 186 6.92 0.24 -5.18
N GLY A 187 6.90 1.49 -5.65
CA GLY A 187 5.83 2.01 -6.51
C GLY A 187 4.51 2.24 -5.76
N GLU A 188 4.53 2.23 -4.42
CA GLU A 188 3.40 2.57 -3.58
C GLU A 188 3.34 4.10 -3.41
N TYR A 189 2.13 4.66 -3.53
CA TYR A 189 1.93 6.08 -3.24
C TYR A 189 1.86 6.30 -1.73
N PRO A 190 2.80 7.05 -1.11
CA PRO A 190 2.65 7.46 0.28
C PRO A 190 1.44 8.40 0.43
N PRO A 191 0.96 8.66 1.66
CA PRO A 191 -0.11 9.62 1.89
C PRO A 191 0.21 10.99 1.29
N ILE A 192 -0.83 11.70 0.84
CA ILE A 192 -0.71 13.07 0.29
C ILE A 192 0.01 13.98 1.30
N GLY A 193 1.00 14.72 0.83
CA GLY A 193 1.80 15.65 1.63
C GLY A 193 3.04 15.03 2.28
N THR A 194 3.14 13.70 2.35
CA THR A 194 4.33 13.05 2.96
C THR A 194 5.60 13.27 2.13
N LEU A 195 5.47 13.30 0.79
CA LEU A 195 6.60 13.62 -0.10
C LEU A 195 7.02 15.08 0.03
N ASP A 196 6.08 16.02 0.10
CA ASP A 196 6.38 17.44 0.34
C ASP A 196 7.11 17.65 1.68
N TRP A 197 6.66 16.96 2.74
CA TRP A 197 7.38 16.97 4.01
C TRP A 197 8.79 16.40 3.89
N LEU A 198 8.96 15.25 3.23
CA LEU A 198 10.26 14.62 3.05
C LEU A 198 11.21 15.55 2.30
N GLU A 199 10.73 16.20 1.23
CA GLU A 199 11.49 17.17 0.45
C GLU A 199 11.91 18.37 1.29
N ARG A 200 11.01 18.96 2.09
CA ARG A 200 11.35 20.05 3.00
C ARG A 200 12.33 19.62 4.10
N ALA A 201 12.21 18.39 4.59
CA ALA A 201 13.07 17.85 5.64
C ALA A 201 14.48 17.53 5.12
N VAL A 202 14.60 17.04 3.89
CA VAL A 202 15.87 16.93 3.16
C VAL A 202 16.44 18.33 2.86
N ALA A 203 15.59 19.26 2.43
CA ALA A 203 16.01 20.62 2.08
C ALA A 203 16.53 21.46 3.25
N SER A 204 16.02 21.21 4.45
CA SER A 204 16.52 21.85 5.66
C SER A 204 17.75 21.14 6.25
N GLY A 205 18.17 20.00 5.70
CA GLY A 205 19.21 19.15 6.27
C GLY A 205 18.79 18.44 7.58
N ALA A 206 17.51 18.52 7.96
CA ALA A 206 17.01 18.02 9.24
C ALA A 206 17.11 16.49 9.41
N LEU A 207 17.21 15.74 8.31
CA LEU A 207 17.26 14.27 8.31
C LEU A 207 18.68 13.71 8.24
N GLY A 208 19.70 14.58 8.18
CA GLY A 208 21.09 14.17 7.98
C GLY A 208 21.44 13.81 6.54
N PRO A 209 22.74 13.70 6.23
CA PRO A 209 23.24 13.54 4.86
C PRO A 209 22.87 12.18 4.24
N ASP A 210 22.80 11.11 5.04
CA ASP A 210 22.51 9.75 4.56
C ASP A 210 21.10 9.65 3.97
N VAL A 211 20.12 10.31 4.58
CA VAL A 211 18.73 10.32 4.08
C VAL A 211 18.62 11.17 2.81
N GLY A 212 19.35 12.29 2.73
CA GLY A 212 19.44 13.10 1.51
C GLY A 212 20.01 12.30 0.35
N ARG A 213 21.10 11.56 0.59
CA ARG A 213 21.67 10.64 -0.40
C ARG A 213 20.67 9.57 -0.85
N HIS A 214 20.01 8.90 0.09
CA HIS A 214 19.04 7.87 -0.24
C HIS A 214 17.84 8.44 -1.03
N TYR A 215 17.34 9.63 -0.66
CA TYR A 215 16.30 10.32 -1.43
C TYR A 215 16.76 10.61 -2.86
N ALA A 216 18.00 11.03 -3.04
CA ALA A 216 18.54 11.37 -4.34
C ALA A 216 18.72 10.12 -5.22
N GLU A 217 19.31 9.05 -4.70
CA GLU A 217 19.50 7.76 -5.38
C GLU A 217 18.17 7.12 -5.83
N THR A 218 17.12 7.31 -5.04
CA THR A 218 15.78 6.77 -5.33
C THR A 218 14.95 7.66 -6.27
N SER A 219 15.42 8.88 -6.52
CA SER A 219 14.73 9.81 -7.43
C SER A 219 15.03 9.58 -8.90
N GLY A 220 16.05 8.78 -9.21
CA GLY A 220 16.39 8.32 -10.54
C GLY A 220 17.84 7.84 -10.61
N SER A 221 18.14 7.02 -11.61
CA SER A 221 19.50 6.59 -11.92
C SER A 221 20.00 7.24 -13.21
N VAL A 222 21.28 7.60 -13.22
CA VAL A 222 21.99 8.05 -14.41
C VAL A 222 22.76 6.86 -14.97
N GLU A 223 22.61 6.58 -16.26
CA GLU A 223 23.29 5.51 -16.99
C GLU A 223 24.04 6.10 -18.19
N ILE A 224 25.19 5.51 -18.54
CA ILE A 224 25.88 5.81 -19.80
C ILE A 224 25.20 5.01 -20.92
N GLU A 225 24.79 5.70 -21.98
CA GLU A 225 24.26 5.08 -23.20
C GLU A 225 25.38 5.03 -24.24
N ALA A 226 26.02 3.87 -24.35
CA ALA A 226 27.08 3.59 -25.32
C ALA A 226 26.97 2.12 -25.79
N PRO A 227 27.49 1.81 -26.99
CA PRO A 227 27.59 0.42 -27.45
C PRO A 227 28.62 -0.37 -26.65
N ASP A 228 28.30 -1.63 -26.32
CA ASP A 228 29.24 -2.51 -25.60
C ASP A 228 30.48 -2.88 -26.45
N ARG A 229 30.36 -2.84 -27.79
CA ARG A 229 31.42 -3.19 -28.74
C ARG A 229 31.44 -2.25 -29.93
N VAL A 230 32.62 -1.79 -30.34
CA VAL A 230 32.82 -0.91 -31.51
C VAL A 230 34.09 -1.31 -32.27
N ARG A 231 34.22 -0.92 -33.54
CA ARG A 231 35.47 -1.15 -34.29
C ARG A 231 36.45 -0.01 -34.06
N ALA A 232 37.73 -0.33 -34.05
CA ALA A 232 38.78 0.69 -33.93
C ALA A 232 38.69 1.68 -35.11
N GLY A 233 38.71 2.97 -34.80
CA GLY A 233 38.59 4.07 -35.78
C GLY A 233 37.16 4.38 -36.23
N GLU A 234 36.15 3.59 -35.84
CA GLU A 234 34.74 3.87 -36.17
C GLU A 234 34.14 4.85 -35.14
N PRO A 235 33.54 5.98 -35.58
CA PRO A 235 32.86 6.89 -34.66
C PRO A 235 31.60 6.26 -34.08
N PHE A 236 31.35 6.50 -32.79
CA PHE A 236 30.13 6.10 -32.11
C PHE A 236 29.64 7.17 -31.14
N SER A 237 28.33 7.16 -30.88
CA SER A 237 27.67 8.05 -29.92
C SER A 237 27.84 7.55 -28.49
N VAL A 238 28.14 8.49 -27.59
CA VAL A 238 28.09 8.31 -26.13
C VAL A 238 27.11 9.34 -25.57
N GLY A 239 26.01 8.84 -25.01
CA GLY A 239 24.96 9.63 -24.40
C GLY A 239 24.75 9.30 -22.92
N THR A 240 23.78 9.97 -22.31
CA THR A 240 23.31 9.66 -20.95
C THR A 240 21.83 9.29 -20.99
N ARG A 241 21.45 8.31 -20.19
CA ARG A 241 20.04 7.97 -19.96
C ARG A 241 19.71 8.16 -18.49
N ILE A 242 18.61 8.83 -18.21
CA ILE A 242 18.10 8.99 -16.84
C ILE A 242 16.86 8.11 -16.69
N ARG A 243 16.89 7.15 -15.76
CA ARG A 243 15.77 6.23 -15.48
C ARG A 243 15.14 6.54 -14.13
N GLY A 244 13.87 6.17 -13.98
CA GLY A 244 13.18 6.22 -12.69
C GLY A 244 12.91 7.63 -12.16
N ALA A 245 13.00 8.65 -13.01
CA ALA A 245 12.70 10.04 -12.64
C ALA A 245 11.31 10.12 -12.03
N THR A 246 11.25 10.37 -10.73
CA THR A 246 9.96 10.40 -10.04
C THR A 246 9.24 11.69 -10.40
N THR A 247 8.01 11.55 -10.88
CA THR A 247 7.15 12.68 -11.21
C THR A 247 6.47 13.21 -9.95
N GLY A 248 6.18 14.52 -9.91
CA GLY A 248 5.39 15.13 -8.83
C GLY A 248 6.16 15.61 -7.60
N ALA A 249 7.50 15.53 -7.60
CA ALA A 249 8.31 16.21 -6.59
C ALA A 249 8.17 17.74 -6.71
N THR A 250 8.06 18.44 -5.59
CA THR A 250 8.05 19.92 -5.54
C THR A 250 9.46 20.47 -5.78
N HIS A 251 10.45 19.75 -5.27
CA HIS A 251 11.87 20.02 -5.49
C HIS A 251 12.55 18.81 -6.13
N PRO A 252 12.27 18.54 -7.41
CA PRO A 252 12.88 17.44 -8.14
C PRO A 252 14.41 17.62 -8.18
N PRO A 253 15.18 16.53 -8.01
CA PRO A 253 16.62 16.64 -8.12
C PRO A 253 17.01 17.10 -9.51
N LEU A 254 18.12 17.82 -9.64
CA LEU A 254 18.72 18.27 -10.87
C LEU A 254 20.00 17.46 -11.09
N VAL A 255 20.25 17.07 -12.34
CA VAL A 255 21.48 16.38 -12.73
C VAL A 255 22.35 17.35 -13.52
N PHE A 256 23.60 17.52 -13.07
CA PHE A 256 24.63 18.25 -13.80
C PHE A 256 25.69 17.30 -14.31
N LEU A 257 25.81 17.18 -15.63
CA LEU A 257 26.79 16.30 -16.25
C LEU A 257 28.11 17.06 -16.43
N ALA A 258 29.15 16.63 -15.72
CA ALA A 258 30.50 17.18 -15.84
C ALA A 258 31.17 16.80 -17.18
N GLY A 259 30.56 15.85 -17.89
CA GLY A 259 30.97 15.32 -19.18
C GLY A 259 31.56 13.91 -19.07
N PHE A 260 31.85 13.32 -20.23
CA PHE A 260 32.44 12.00 -20.37
C PHE A 260 33.96 12.09 -20.45
N ARG A 261 34.66 11.15 -19.81
CA ARG A 261 36.10 10.94 -19.99
C ARG A 261 36.33 9.57 -20.59
N LEU A 262 37.23 9.49 -21.55
CA LEU A 262 37.69 8.23 -22.11
C LEU A 262 39.04 7.87 -21.46
N GLY A 263 39.07 6.80 -20.68
CA GLY A 263 40.25 6.43 -19.90
C GLY A 263 40.69 7.54 -18.93
N ASP A 264 41.96 7.94 -19.01
CA ASP A 264 42.59 8.95 -18.16
C ASP A 264 42.70 10.34 -18.84
N GLU A 265 41.90 10.59 -19.88
CA GLU A 265 41.85 11.91 -20.52
C GLU A 265 41.55 13.02 -19.48
N PRO A 266 42.33 14.13 -19.47
CA PRO A 266 42.18 15.17 -18.44
C PRO A 266 40.93 16.02 -18.65
N GLU A 267 40.53 16.26 -19.89
CA GLU A 267 39.39 17.12 -20.24
C GLU A 267 38.14 16.29 -20.54
N PRO A 268 37.02 16.51 -19.83
CA PRO A 268 35.77 15.82 -20.14
C PRO A 268 35.11 16.40 -21.38
N ARG A 269 34.56 15.52 -22.22
CA ARG A 269 33.79 15.87 -23.42
C ARG A 269 32.31 15.97 -23.10
N GLY A 270 31.60 16.89 -23.74
CA GLY A 270 30.14 17.02 -23.55
C GLY A 270 29.72 17.60 -22.19
N ARG A 271 30.58 18.37 -21.51
CA ARG A 271 30.20 19.08 -20.28
C ARG A 271 29.00 20.00 -20.52
N GLN A 272 27.97 19.90 -19.70
CA GLN A 272 26.75 20.71 -19.82
C GLN A 272 26.84 22.04 -19.09
N ARG A 273 26.18 23.09 -19.59
CA ARG A 273 26.02 24.36 -18.86
C ARG A 273 24.63 24.56 -18.27
N VAL A 274 23.67 23.72 -18.66
CA VAL A 274 22.26 23.83 -18.26
C VAL A 274 21.91 22.59 -17.43
N PRO A 275 21.24 22.74 -16.27
CA PRO A 275 20.72 21.60 -15.51
C PRO A 275 19.83 20.72 -16.37
N VAL A 276 19.95 19.40 -16.21
CA VAL A 276 18.93 18.47 -16.67
C VAL A 276 17.99 18.19 -15.52
N HIS A 277 16.71 18.46 -15.75
CA HIS A 277 15.68 18.09 -14.80
C HIS A 277 15.16 16.68 -15.14
N PRO A 278 15.31 15.68 -14.27
CA PRO A 278 14.93 14.29 -14.51
C PRO A 278 13.47 14.12 -14.91
N ALA A 279 12.56 14.90 -14.32
CA ALA A 279 11.13 14.83 -14.65
C ALA A 279 10.74 15.49 -15.98
N ILE A 280 11.69 16.08 -16.72
CA ILE A 280 11.43 16.44 -18.12
C ILE A 280 11.22 15.13 -18.88
N GLY A 281 10.14 15.02 -19.67
CA GLY A 281 9.84 13.79 -20.40
C GLY A 281 11.01 13.32 -21.28
N GLU A 282 11.15 12.00 -21.48
CA GLU A 282 12.29 11.36 -22.15
C GLU A 282 12.66 12.00 -23.50
N GLN A 283 11.66 12.44 -24.29
CA GLN A 283 11.89 13.13 -25.56
C GLN A 283 12.60 14.48 -25.39
N MET A 284 12.25 15.25 -24.35
CA MET A 284 12.92 16.51 -24.07
C MET A 284 14.29 16.27 -23.41
N LEU A 285 14.46 15.23 -22.58
CA LEU A 285 15.77 14.88 -22.01
C LEU A 285 16.86 14.71 -23.07
N ARG A 286 16.54 14.08 -24.21
CA ARG A 286 17.48 13.92 -25.34
C ARG A 286 18.02 15.23 -25.90
N HIS A 287 17.31 16.35 -25.73
CA HIS A 287 17.76 17.67 -26.19
C HIS A 287 18.72 18.34 -25.21
N PHE A 288 18.66 17.95 -23.94
CA PHE A 288 19.49 18.54 -22.91
C PHE A 288 20.73 17.70 -22.64
N VAL A 289 20.64 16.37 -22.75
CA VAL A 289 21.76 15.46 -22.53
C VAL A 289 22.79 15.53 -23.66
N PRO A 290 24.10 15.63 -23.36
CA PRO A 290 25.16 15.59 -24.36
C PRO A 290 25.18 14.23 -25.06
N ASP A 291 25.15 14.26 -26.40
CA ASP A 291 25.56 13.15 -27.25
C ASP A 291 26.93 13.52 -27.83
N VAL A 292 27.96 12.79 -27.43
CA VAL A 292 29.34 13.04 -27.85
C VAL A 292 29.74 11.95 -28.84
N GLN A 293 30.23 12.37 -30.01
CA GLN A 293 30.89 11.46 -30.94
C GLN A 293 32.29 11.15 -30.43
N VAL A 294 32.57 9.85 -30.25
CA VAL A 294 33.85 9.33 -29.78
C VAL A 294 34.45 8.43 -30.87
N VAL A 295 35.76 8.51 -31.04
CA VAL A 295 36.54 7.64 -31.93
C VAL A 295 37.68 7.06 -31.10
N ILE A 296 37.89 5.74 -31.19
CA ILE A 296 38.96 5.03 -30.48
C ILE A 296 39.75 4.22 -31.48
N ASP A 297 41.01 4.58 -31.71
CA ASP A 297 41.84 3.98 -32.76
C ASP A 297 42.54 2.69 -32.33
N ARG A 298 42.55 2.39 -31.01
CA ARG A 298 43.29 1.25 -30.46
C ARG A 298 42.33 0.15 -30.01
N PRO A 299 42.46 -1.09 -30.55
CA PRO A 299 41.74 -2.24 -30.03
C PRO A 299 42.03 -2.48 -28.54
N GLY A 300 41.07 -3.08 -27.84
CA GLY A 300 41.15 -3.41 -26.41
C GLY A 300 39.92 -2.97 -25.62
N THR A 301 39.95 -3.18 -24.31
CA THR A 301 38.90 -2.71 -23.41
C THR A 301 39.17 -1.28 -22.99
N HIS A 302 38.21 -0.39 -23.26
CA HIS A 302 38.26 1.00 -22.86
C HIS A 302 37.15 1.29 -21.84
N THR A 303 37.39 2.24 -20.94
CA THR A 303 36.39 2.67 -19.95
C THR A 303 35.95 4.08 -20.27
N ILE A 304 34.64 4.25 -20.44
CA ILE A 304 33.97 5.55 -20.49
C ILE A 304 33.54 5.86 -19.07
N ARG A 305 34.03 6.97 -18.52
CA ARG A 305 33.66 7.46 -17.20
C ARG A 305 32.76 8.68 -17.36
N LEU A 306 31.60 8.67 -16.73
CA LEU A 306 30.72 9.83 -16.60
C LEU A 306 30.75 10.31 -15.15
N GLU A 307 31.14 11.56 -14.97
CA GLU A 307 31.00 12.25 -13.69
C GLU A 307 29.77 13.15 -13.75
N TYR A 308 28.94 13.06 -12.72
CA TYR A 308 27.77 13.91 -12.59
C TYR A 308 27.53 14.32 -11.14
N TRP A 309 26.81 15.43 -11.00
CA TRP A 309 26.36 15.93 -9.71
C TRP A 309 24.86 15.82 -9.63
N LEU A 310 24.38 15.22 -8.55
CA LEU A 310 22.98 15.20 -8.23
C LEU A 310 22.75 16.30 -7.21
N VAL A 311 21.83 17.21 -7.52
CA VAL A 311 21.66 18.45 -6.76
C VAL A 311 20.20 18.63 -6.44
N MET A 312 19.89 18.97 -5.20
CA MET A 312 18.55 19.38 -4.81
C MET A 312 18.57 20.83 -4.38
N GLY A 313 17.63 21.59 -4.93
CA GLY A 313 17.58 23.02 -4.72
C GLY A 313 16.28 23.63 -5.22
N HIS A 314 16.11 24.92 -4.94
CA HIS A 314 15.01 25.68 -5.53
C HIS A 314 15.22 25.85 -7.03
N PRO A 315 14.13 25.96 -7.83
CA PRO A 315 14.23 26.26 -9.25
C PRO A 315 15.11 27.48 -9.49
N HIS A 316 16.19 27.30 -10.26
CA HIS A 316 17.14 28.37 -10.54
C HIS A 316 17.16 28.70 -12.04
N PRO A 317 16.98 29.98 -12.43
CA PRO A 317 16.87 30.35 -13.84
C PRO A 317 18.21 30.48 -14.56
N ARG A 318 19.34 30.54 -13.83
CA ARG A 318 20.65 30.78 -14.47
C ARG A 318 21.36 29.47 -14.82
N PRO A 319 22.07 29.43 -15.97
CA PRO A 319 23.04 28.37 -16.28
C PRO A 319 24.06 28.21 -15.16
N ILE A 320 24.57 26.99 -14.99
CA ILE A 320 25.61 26.68 -14.01
C ILE A 320 26.99 26.96 -14.61
N ALA A 321 27.82 27.66 -13.84
CA ALA A 321 29.24 27.80 -14.11
C ALA A 321 30.00 26.59 -13.54
N TRP A 322 31.14 26.26 -14.14
CA TRP A 322 32.00 25.18 -13.68
C TRP A 322 33.34 25.77 -13.27
N ASN A 323 33.83 25.33 -12.11
CA ASN A 323 35.18 25.59 -11.66
C ASN A 323 36.19 24.87 -12.57
N GLU A 324 37.46 25.30 -12.52
CA GLU A 324 38.55 24.67 -13.27
C GLU A 324 38.73 23.18 -12.94
N ASP A 325 38.45 22.78 -11.70
CA ASP A 325 38.52 21.40 -11.22
C ASP A 325 37.37 20.50 -11.70
N GLY A 326 36.40 21.08 -12.42
CA GLY A 326 35.22 20.36 -12.92
C GLY A 326 34.11 20.19 -11.89
N THR A 327 34.16 20.88 -10.76
CA THR A 327 33.02 21.00 -9.85
C THR A 327 32.07 22.11 -10.32
N PRO A 328 30.74 21.95 -10.18
CA PRO A 328 29.79 23.00 -10.50
C PRO A 328 29.84 24.11 -9.43
N GLU A 329 29.70 25.37 -9.84
CA GLU A 329 29.45 26.47 -8.92
C GLU A 329 28.00 26.40 -8.44
N LEU A 330 27.81 25.81 -7.27
CA LEU A 330 26.49 25.65 -6.64
C LEU A 330 26.16 26.93 -5.84
N GLY A 331 25.07 27.60 -6.21
CA GLY A 331 24.60 28.80 -5.52
C GLY A 331 23.79 28.50 -4.26
N GLU A 332 23.35 29.56 -3.56
CA GLU A 332 22.54 29.48 -2.32
C GLU A 332 21.19 28.76 -2.49
N PHE A 333 20.74 28.53 -3.72
CA PHE A 333 19.52 27.78 -4.02
C PHE A 333 19.68 26.27 -3.79
N VAL A 334 20.92 25.78 -3.68
CA VAL A 334 21.24 24.37 -3.46
C VAL A 334 21.30 24.10 -1.97
N PHE A 335 20.49 23.15 -1.52
CA PHE A 335 20.50 22.71 -0.12
C PHE A 335 21.13 21.34 0.09
N TRP A 336 21.26 20.55 -0.98
CA TRP A 336 21.94 19.26 -0.94
C TRP A 336 22.56 18.96 -2.29
N HIS A 337 23.75 18.36 -2.30
CA HIS A 337 24.36 17.84 -3.50
C HIS A 337 25.32 16.69 -3.17
N ASP A 338 25.51 15.79 -4.12
CA ASP A 338 26.55 14.76 -4.04
C ASP A 338 27.13 14.49 -5.43
N ARG A 339 28.38 14.02 -5.45
CA ARG A 339 29.13 13.70 -6.67
C ARG A 339 29.06 12.20 -6.92
N TYR A 340 28.74 11.84 -8.15
CA TYR A 340 28.68 10.47 -8.59
C TYR A 340 29.60 10.24 -9.79
N VAL A 341 30.20 9.06 -9.82
CA VAL A 341 31.03 8.59 -10.92
C VAL A 341 30.50 7.23 -11.34
N ILE A 342 30.13 7.11 -12.62
CA ILE A 342 29.72 5.84 -13.21
C ILE A 342 30.66 5.50 -14.37
N GLU A 343 30.84 4.21 -14.59
CA GLU A 343 31.76 3.68 -15.59
C GLU A 343 31.04 2.68 -16.49
N HIS A 344 31.36 2.74 -17.78
CA HIS A 344 30.89 1.79 -18.78
C HIS A 344 32.09 1.28 -19.58
N ARG A 345 32.21 -0.05 -19.70
CA ARG A 345 33.33 -0.68 -20.40
C ARG A 345 32.89 -1.04 -21.81
N ILE A 346 33.70 -0.64 -22.78
CA ILE A 346 33.49 -0.94 -24.20
C ILE A 346 34.64 -1.79 -24.73
N GLU A 347 34.33 -2.75 -25.57
CA GLU A 347 35.32 -3.55 -26.28
C GLU A 347 35.54 -2.96 -27.67
N VAL A 348 36.74 -2.45 -27.93
CA VAL A 348 37.15 -1.97 -29.24
C VAL A 348 37.82 -3.12 -29.98
N ILE A 349 37.21 -3.60 -31.05
CA ILE A 349 37.74 -4.70 -31.87
C ILE A 349 38.58 -4.18 -33.03
N GLU A 350 39.51 -5.01 -33.50
CA GLU A 350 40.25 -4.70 -34.72
C GLU A 350 39.29 -4.48 -35.91
N PRO A 351 39.60 -3.52 -36.79
CA PRO A 351 38.85 -3.36 -38.02
C PRO A 351 39.02 -4.61 -38.87
N ALA A 352 37.95 -5.05 -39.55
CA ALA A 352 38.07 -6.17 -40.46
C ALA A 352 39.14 -5.84 -41.53
N PRO A 353 39.98 -6.81 -41.92
CA PRO A 353 40.92 -6.60 -43.02
C PRO A 353 40.14 -6.19 -44.29
N PRO A 354 40.69 -5.27 -45.09
CA PRO A 354 40.02 -4.70 -46.26
C PRO A 354 39.67 -5.72 -47.34
#